data_AF-A0A246HS81-F1
#
_entry.id   AF-A0A246HS81-F1
#
_cell.length_a   1.000
_cell.length_b   1.000
_cell.length_c   1.000
_cell.angle_alpha   90.00
_cell.angle_beta   90.00
_cell.angle_gamma   90.00
#
_symmetry.space_group_name_H-M   'P 1'
#
loop_
_entity.id
_entity.type
_entity.pdbx_description
1 polymer ?
#
loop_
_entity_poly.entity_id
_entity_poly.type
_entity_poly.pdbx_seq_one_letter_code
_entity_poly.pdbx_strand_id
1 'polypeptide(L)'
;MSKQAVPANGPMAMNGALHEGIAQDDAAARLVDQLHAQNRLLKLVLGGVLTVGGALVLMGARTPPSRVAFDEIDVAKINIVGADGARSMVIAARGLLPEPIIDGKKVHSSRSAMPGMLFYNGVGDEVGGLIYDGKLDDKGKPSGGVHLSMDRFGGDQQLAVHHYESNGHMETGLSVYDRGLHKAYDALYQQYKDAPAGPEKQALRQKWKEAGGEQTQRLFVGRTRGDSSALILADAAGRPRIMMTVSPSGEPSLAFMDDKGNVTQQLPQVAGTTP
;
A
#
# COMPACT_ATOMS: atom_id res chain seq x y z
N MET A 1 -33.15 118.43 -63.36
CA MET A 1 -31.75 117.98 -63.46
C MET A 1 -31.58 116.70 -62.64
N SER A 2 -30.76 115.77 -63.15
CA SER A 2 -30.29 114.50 -62.55
C SER A 2 -31.13 113.22 -62.69
N LYS A 3 -30.97 112.61 -63.87
CA LYS A 3 -30.63 111.22 -64.27
C LYS A 3 -31.03 109.98 -63.42
N GLN A 4 -31.68 109.07 -64.16
CA GLN A 4 -31.83 107.59 -64.11
C GLN A 4 -30.71 106.74 -63.46
N ALA A 5 -31.10 105.59 -62.90
CA ALA A 5 -30.69 104.25 -63.38
C ALA A 5 -31.50 103.11 -62.73
N VAL A 6 -31.90 102.13 -63.55
CA VAL A 6 -32.56 100.84 -63.19
C VAL A 6 -31.46 99.78 -62.98
N PRO A 7 -31.54 98.86 -62.00
CA PRO A 7 -30.63 97.73 -61.94
C PRO A 7 -31.15 96.54 -62.75
N ALA A 8 -30.24 95.90 -63.49
CA ALA A 8 -30.44 94.69 -64.26
C ALA A 8 -30.27 93.43 -63.38
N ASN A 9 -31.12 92.43 -63.58
CA ASN A 9 -30.95 91.08 -63.03
C ASN A 9 -29.86 90.32 -63.81
N GLY A 10 -28.84 89.83 -63.10
CA GLY A 10 -27.87 88.84 -63.58
C GLY A 10 -28.05 87.50 -62.86
N PRO A 11 -27.71 86.35 -63.47
CA PRO A 11 -27.99 85.03 -62.92
C PRO A 11 -27.04 84.69 -61.76
N MET A 12 -27.60 84.23 -60.65
CA MET A 12 -26.84 83.73 -59.50
C MET A 12 -26.33 82.31 -59.82
N ALA A 13 -25.01 82.13 -59.86
CA ALA A 13 -24.37 80.85 -60.15
C ALA A 13 -24.56 79.86 -58.99
N MET A 14 -25.39 78.84 -59.20
CA MET A 14 -25.43 77.60 -58.42
C MET A 14 -24.25 76.72 -58.85
N ASN A 15 -23.08 76.85 -58.22
CA ASN A 15 -21.95 75.94 -58.49
C ASN A 15 -21.15 75.50 -57.24
N GLY A 16 -21.68 75.76 -56.03
CA GLY A 16 -21.04 75.34 -54.76
C GLY A 16 -21.60 74.05 -54.15
N ALA A 17 -22.88 73.75 -54.34
CA ALA A 17 -23.57 72.68 -53.59
C ALA A 17 -23.32 71.24 -54.09
N LEU A 18 -22.93 71.07 -55.37
CA LEU A 18 -22.68 69.73 -55.93
C LEU A 18 -21.29 69.18 -55.57
N HIS A 19 -20.30 70.03 -55.30
CA HIS A 19 -18.94 69.59 -54.94
C HIS A 19 -18.82 69.20 -53.46
N GLU A 20 -19.58 69.82 -52.56
CA GLU A 20 -19.58 69.45 -51.13
C GLU A 20 -20.29 68.12 -50.87
N GLY A 21 -21.42 67.84 -51.52
CA GLY A 21 -22.16 66.57 -51.34
C GLY A 21 -21.39 65.33 -51.81
N ILE A 22 -20.67 65.43 -52.93
CA ILE A 22 -19.85 64.33 -53.47
C ILE A 22 -18.64 64.06 -52.56
N ALA A 23 -18.00 65.10 -52.03
CA ALA A 23 -16.87 64.96 -51.09
C ALA A 23 -17.30 64.37 -49.74
N GLN A 24 -18.54 64.65 -49.31
CA GLN A 24 -19.11 64.12 -48.07
C GLN A 24 -19.53 62.64 -48.21
N ASP A 25 -20.08 62.25 -49.36
CA ASP A 25 -20.37 60.84 -49.70
C ASP A 25 -19.09 60.00 -49.87
N ASP A 26 -18.03 60.56 -50.47
CA ASP A 26 -16.73 59.88 -50.58
C ASP A 26 -16.06 59.70 -49.21
N ALA A 27 -16.21 60.68 -48.30
CA ALA A 27 -15.72 60.56 -46.93
C ALA A 27 -16.50 59.51 -46.13
N ALA A 28 -17.82 59.45 -46.31
CA ALA A 28 -18.68 58.45 -45.70
C ALA A 28 -18.37 57.03 -46.21
N ALA A 29 -18.18 56.85 -47.53
CA ALA A 29 -17.80 55.58 -48.13
C ALA A 29 -16.44 55.08 -47.61
N ARG A 30 -15.44 55.96 -47.54
CA ARG A 30 -14.12 55.62 -46.97
C ARG A 30 -14.20 55.23 -45.49
N LEU A 31 -15.06 55.88 -44.71
CA LEU A 31 -15.29 55.53 -43.30
C LEU A 31 -15.93 54.15 -43.17
N VAL A 32 -16.93 53.82 -44.01
CA VAL A 32 -17.58 52.49 -44.01
C VAL A 32 -16.59 51.39 -44.40
N ASP A 33 -15.75 51.61 -45.42
CA ASP A 33 -14.71 50.66 -45.82
C ASP A 33 -13.66 50.46 -44.71
N GLN A 34 -13.27 51.53 -44.04
CA GLN A 34 -12.36 51.48 -42.90
C GLN A 34 -12.98 50.70 -41.72
N LEU A 35 -14.26 50.92 -41.42
CA LEU A 35 -15.00 50.17 -40.39
C LEU A 35 -15.15 48.69 -40.75
N HIS A 36 -15.37 48.35 -42.02
CA HIS A 36 -15.42 46.96 -42.49
C HIS A 36 -14.06 46.29 -42.37
N ALA A 37 -12.98 46.98 -42.74
CA ALA A 37 -11.61 46.48 -42.59
C ALA A 37 -11.24 46.25 -41.11
N GLN A 38 -11.58 47.21 -40.23
CA GLN A 38 -11.36 47.09 -38.79
C GLN A 38 -12.21 45.97 -38.16
N ASN A 39 -13.48 45.83 -38.55
CA ASN A 39 -14.33 44.73 -38.08
C ASN A 39 -13.81 43.36 -38.54
N ARG A 40 -13.32 43.25 -39.78
CA ARG A 40 -12.70 42.01 -40.29
C ARG A 40 -11.45 41.68 -39.48
N LEU A 41 -10.59 42.68 -39.23
CA LEU A 41 -9.41 42.50 -38.41
C LEU A 41 -9.77 42.08 -36.98
N LEU A 42 -10.76 42.71 -36.35
CA LEU A 42 -11.21 42.40 -35.00
C LEU A 42 -11.76 40.97 -34.90
N LYS A 43 -12.56 40.52 -35.89
CA LYS A 43 -13.06 39.15 -35.95
C LYS A 43 -11.94 38.12 -36.10
N LEU A 44 -10.92 38.41 -36.91
CA LEU A 44 -9.76 37.55 -37.08
C LEU A 44 -8.94 37.47 -35.79
N VAL A 45 -8.71 38.61 -35.12
CA VAL A 45 -8.01 38.66 -33.83
C VAL A 45 -8.80 37.89 -32.76
N LEU A 46 -10.10 38.13 -32.64
CA LEU A 46 -10.94 37.46 -31.65
C LEU A 46 -11.03 35.95 -31.90
N GLY A 47 -11.20 35.54 -33.17
CA GLY A 47 -11.18 34.13 -33.56
C GLY A 47 -9.82 33.47 -33.29
N GLY A 48 -8.71 34.17 -33.56
CA GLY A 48 -7.37 33.71 -33.22
C GLY A 48 -7.17 33.53 -31.71
N VAL A 49 -7.56 34.53 -30.92
CA VAL A 49 -7.46 34.48 -29.44
C VAL A 49 -8.32 33.36 -28.87
N LEU A 50 -9.55 33.17 -29.36
CA LEU A 50 -10.42 32.08 -28.91
C LEU A 50 -9.88 30.70 -29.31
N THR A 51 -9.30 30.57 -30.49
CA THR A 51 -8.72 29.30 -30.95
C THR A 51 -7.48 28.95 -30.16
N VAL A 52 -6.58 29.90 -29.94
CA VAL A 52 -5.36 29.71 -29.15
C VAL A 52 -5.70 29.48 -27.68
N GLY A 53 -6.59 30.29 -27.10
CA GLY A 53 -7.05 30.14 -25.73
C GLY A 53 -7.78 28.81 -25.50
N GLY A 54 -8.66 28.42 -26.43
CA GLY A 54 -9.35 27.13 -26.39
C GLY A 54 -8.40 25.93 -26.51
N ALA A 55 -7.41 26.01 -27.41
CA ALA A 55 -6.38 24.98 -27.55
C ALA A 55 -5.53 24.84 -26.27
N LEU A 56 -5.16 25.96 -25.63
CA LEU A 56 -4.40 25.96 -24.36
C LEU A 56 -5.21 25.36 -23.19
N VAL A 57 -6.52 25.61 -23.15
CA VAL A 57 -7.42 25.01 -22.13
C VAL A 57 -7.63 23.51 -22.37
N LEU A 58 -7.73 23.08 -23.63
CA LEU A 58 -7.87 21.66 -24.00
C LEU A 58 -6.57 20.86 -23.85
N MET A 59 -5.40 21.53 -23.93
CA MET A 59 -4.11 21.00 -23.48
C MET A 59 -3.98 21.02 -21.95
N GLY A 60 -5.09 20.79 -21.22
CA GLY A 60 -5.12 20.65 -19.77
C GLY A 60 -3.92 19.84 -19.32
N ALA A 61 -2.98 20.53 -18.68
CA ALA A 61 -1.65 19.99 -18.43
C ALA A 61 -1.80 18.68 -17.66
N ARG A 62 -1.59 17.55 -18.33
CA ARG A 62 -1.22 16.32 -17.66
C ARG A 62 0.19 16.57 -17.19
N THR A 63 0.33 17.21 -16.03
CA THR A 63 1.61 17.29 -15.35
C THR A 63 2.10 15.86 -15.23
N PRO A 64 3.17 15.45 -15.93
CA PRO A 64 3.73 14.12 -15.73
C PRO A 64 4.02 13.99 -14.23
N PRO A 65 3.81 12.80 -13.62
CA PRO A 65 4.02 12.63 -12.19
C PRO A 65 5.39 13.19 -11.83
N SER A 66 5.40 14.33 -11.14
CA SER A 66 6.64 15.00 -10.78
C SER A 66 7.28 14.17 -9.68
N ARG A 67 8.56 13.86 -9.84
CA ARG A 67 9.32 13.27 -8.75
C ARG A 67 9.42 14.33 -7.66
N VAL A 68 8.98 13.97 -6.46
CA VAL A 68 9.15 14.80 -5.27
C VAL A 68 10.37 14.27 -4.53
N ALA A 69 11.28 15.18 -4.15
CA ALA A 69 12.41 14.87 -3.31
C ALA A 69 12.17 15.47 -1.93
N PHE A 70 12.47 14.70 -0.89
CA PHE A 70 12.43 15.13 0.50
C PHE A 70 13.80 14.81 1.11
N ASP A 71 14.30 15.70 1.97
CA ASP A 71 15.45 15.38 2.81
C ASP A 71 15.02 14.48 3.99
N GLU A 72 13.85 14.76 4.57
CA GLU A 72 13.25 14.01 5.68
C GLU A 72 11.72 14.07 5.62
N ILE A 73 11.03 13.04 6.12
CA ILE A 73 9.58 13.02 6.29
C ILE A 73 9.19 12.48 7.68
N ASP A 74 8.43 13.28 8.43
CA ASP A 74 7.75 12.84 9.65
C ASP A 74 6.28 12.50 9.34
N VAL A 75 5.96 11.22 9.32
CA VAL A 75 4.62 10.74 8.96
C VAL A 75 4.17 9.59 9.83
N ALA A 76 2.88 9.54 10.13
CA ALA A 76 2.31 8.44 10.90
C ALA A 76 2.06 7.18 10.05
N LYS A 77 1.90 7.34 8.73
CA LYS A 77 1.58 6.23 7.80
C LYS A 77 1.94 6.56 6.36
N ILE A 78 2.49 5.59 5.66
CA ILE A 78 2.74 5.60 4.21
C ILE A 78 1.95 4.46 3.59
N ASN A 79 1.17 4.75 2.55
CA ASN A 79 0.53 3.73 1.72
C ASN A 79 1.19 3.73 0.34
N ILE A 80 1.68 2.58 -0.09
CA ILE A 80 2.09 2.35 -1.47
C ILE A 80 0.92 1.68 -2.19
N VAL A 81 0.43 2.34 -3.24
CA VAL A 81 -0.77 1.93 -3.97
C VAL A 81 -0.48 1.72 -5.46
N GLY A 82 -1.18 0.77 -6.07
CA GLY A 82 -1.20 0.55 -7.50
C GLY A 82 -2.04 1.60 -8.24
N ALA A 83 -2.00 1.56 -9.58
CA ALA A 83 -2.75 2.48 -10.44
C ALA A 83 -4.28 2.33 -10.29
N ASP A 84 -4.74 1.17 -9.84
CA ASP A 84 -6.13 0.84 -9.53
C ASP A 84 -6.55 1.25 -8.10
N GLY A 85 -5.63 1.81 -7.30
CA GLY A 85 -5.85 2.17 -5.91
C GLY A 85 -5.70 1.01 -4.92
N ALA A 86 -5.37 -0.21 -5.39
CA ALA A 86 -5.10 -1.33 -4.51
C ALA A 86 -3.81 -1.09 -3.72
N ARG A 87 -3.76 -1.53 -2.46
CA ARG A 87 -2.55 -1.42 -1.64
C ARG A 87 -1.54 -2.46 -2.08
N SER A 88 -0.28 -2.07 -2.20
CA SER A 88 0.86 -2.97 -2.39
C SER A 88 1.70 -3.08 -1.11
N MET A 89 1.83 -1.98 -0.37
CA MET A 89 2.53 -1.96 0.92
C MET A 89 1.97 -0.88 1.83
N VAL A 90 2.00 -1.11 3.14
CA VAL A 90 1.68 -0.10 4.16
C VAL A 90 2.81 -0.06 5.17
N ILE A 91 3.32 1.13 5.48
CA ILE A 91 4.21 1.39 6.64
C ILE A 91 3.42 2.25 7.61
N ALA A 92 3.31 1.85 8.87
CA ALA A 92 2.46 2.54 9.83
C ALA A 92 3.07 2.59 11.23
N ALA A 93 2.86 3.72 11.90
CA ALA A 93 3.08 3.87 13.32
C ALA A 93 2.05 3.06 14.14
N ARG A 94 2.28 3.02 15.45
CA ARG A 94 1.41 2.34 16.41
C ARG A 94 -0.05 2.76 16.25
N GLY A 95 -0.97 1.78 16.23
CA GLY A 95 -2.41 2.06 16.14
C GLY A 95 -2.92 2.29 14.71
N LEU A 96 -2.03 2.28 13.71
CA LEU A 96 -2.37 2.63 12.33
C LEU A 96 -2.16 1.49 11.32
N LEU A 97 -1.66 0.33 11.77
CA LEU A 97 -1.64 -0.88 10.98
C LEU A 97 -3.08 -1.30 10.63
N PRO A 98 -3.41 -1.49 9.35
CA PRO A 98 -4.74 -1.93 8.94
C PRO A 98 -5.01 -3.36 9.43
N GLU A 99 -6.29 -3.69 9.51
CA GLU A 99 -6.72 -5.08 9.76
C GLU A 99 -6.25 -5.98 8.61
N PRO A 100 -5.81 -7.21 8.91
CA PRO A 100 -5.44 -8.21 7.92
C PRO A 100 -6.57 -8.47 6.92
N ILE A 101 -6.19 -8.67 5.65
CA ILE A 101 -7.10 -9.05 4.57
C ILE A 101 -6.72 -10.46 4.14
N ILE A 102 -7.62 -11.42 4.34
CA ILE A 102 -7.42 -12.84 4.02
C ILE A 102 -8.59 -13.29 3.15
N ASP A 103 -8.30 -13.79 1.95
CA ASP A 103 -9.31 -14.20 0.95
C ASP A 103 -10.39 -13.11 0.72
N GLY A 104 -9.96 -11.85 0.63
CA GLY A 104 -10.82 -10.68 0.45
C GLY A 104 -11.62 -10.25 1.69
N LYS A 105 -11.47 -10.91 2.83
CA LYS A 105 -12.17 -10.58 4.09
C LYS A 105 -11.24 -9.87 5.06
N LYS A 106 -11.74 -8.77 5.65
CA LYS A 106 -11.07 -8.14 6.79
C LYS A 106 -11.25 -9.01 8.04
N VAL A 107 -10.16 -9.35 8.69
CA VAL A 107 -10.15 -10.14 9.92
C VAL A 107 -9.66 -9.25 11.05
N HIS A 108 -10.40 -9.21 12.17
CA HIS A 108 -9.98 -8.41 13.31
C HIS A 108 -8.74 -9.01 13.99
N SER A 109 -7.77 -8.16 14.30
CA SER A 109 -6.52 -8.55 14.94
C SER A 109 -6.07 -7.54 15.98
N SER A 110 -5.43 -8.02 17.05
CA SER A 110 -4.71 -7.15 17.99
C SER A 110 -3.45 -6.52 17.37
N ARG A 111 -3.03 -6.96 16.17
CA ARG A 111 -1.86 -6.43 15.46
C ARG A 111 -1.97 -4.95 15.12
N SER A 112 -3.17 -4.40 14.97
CA SER A 112 -3.36 -2.96 14.74
C SER A 112 -2.78 -2.08 15.86
N ALA A 113 -2.55 -2.62 17.06
CA ALA A 113 -1.93 -1.91 18.17
C ALA A 113 -0.39 -1.79 18.07
N MET A 114 0.25 -2.40 17.07
CA MET A 114 1.70 -2.34 16.85
C MET A 114 2.05 -1.41 15.67
N PRO A 115 3.27 -0.85 15.61
CA PRO A 115 3.84 -0.34 14.37
C PRO A 115 4.31 -1.47 13.44
N GLY A 116 4.49 -1.15 12.16
CA GLY A 116 5.02 -2.13 11.22
C GLY A 116 4.94 -1.77 9.74
N MET A 117 5.23 -2.77 8.92
CA MET A 117 5.15 -2.77 7.47
C MET A 117 4.38 -4.01 7.01
N LEU A 118 3.38 -3.87 6.15
CA LEU A 118 2.59 -4.99 5.62
C LEU A 118 2.69 -5.03 4.09
N PHE A 119 2.78 -6.24 3.54
CA PHE A 119 2.83 -6.48 2.10
C PHE A 119 1.49 -7.05 1.62
N TYR A 120 1.11 -6.67 0.40
CA TYR A 120 -0.12 -7.14 -0.23
C TYR A 120 0.18 -7.76 -1.59
N ASN A 121 -0.56 -8.82 -1.94
CA ASN A 121 -0.47 -9.44 -3.26
C ASN A 121 -1.40 -8.75 -4.29
N GLY A 122 -1.35 -9.21 -5.55
CA GLY A 122 -2.09 -8.60 -6.66
C GLY A 122 -3.62 -8.70 -6.57
N VAL A 123 -4.18 -9.47 -5.64
CA VAL A 123 -5.63 -9.51 -5.37
C VAL A 123 -6.01 -8.74 -4.10
N GLY A 124 -5.04 -8.12 -3.44
CA GLY A 124 -5.25 -7.26 -2.27
C GLY A 124 -5.22 -7.97 -0.91
N ASP A 125 -4.85 -9.23 -0.85
CA ASP A 125 -4.66 -9.95 0.43
C ASP A 125 -3.28 -9.66 1.02
N GLU A 126 -3.21 -9.61 2.35
CA GLU A 126 -1.95 -9.50 3.10
C GLU A 126 -1.12 -10.77 2.88
N VAL A 127 0.19 -10.62 2.67
CA VAL A 127 1.13 -11.74 2.42
C VAL A 127 2.32 -11.72 3.36
N GLY A 128 2.07 -11.33 4.61
CA GLY A 128 3.06 -11.13 5.65
C GLY A 128 3.49 -9.68 5.79
N GLY A 129 4.49 -9.48 6.64
CA GLY A 129 4.93 -8.15 7.02
C GLY A 129 5.95 -8.17 8.15
N LEU A 130 6.41 -6.98 8.50
CA LEU A 130 7.23 -6.69 9.66
C LEU A 130 6.36 -6.03 10.72
N ILE A 131 6.23 -6.63 11.88
CA ILE A 131 5.68 -5.97 13.08
C ILE A 131 6.72 -5.96 14.18
N TYR A 132 6.69 -4.93 15.01
CA TYR A 132 7.60 -4.84 16.14
C TYR A 132 6.98 -4.05 17.27
N ASP A 133 7.38 -4.37 18.50
CA ASP A 133 6.95 -3.65 19.69
C ASP A 133 7.95 -3.89 20.83
N GLY A 134 7.89 -3.06 21.87
CA GLY A 134 8.71 -3.22 23.06
C GLY A 134 8.23 -2.32 24.19
N LYS A 135 8.13 -2.91 25.39
CA LYS A 135 7.89 -2.21 26.65
C LYS A 135 8.51 -2.98 27.80
N LEU A 136 8.54 -2.37 28.97
CA LEU A 136 8.75 -3.12 30.20
C LEU A 136 7.42 -3.76 30.65
N ASP A 137 7.51 -4.96 31.22
CA ASP A 137 6.41 -5.58 31.95
C ASP A 137 6.23 -4.96 33.34
N ASP A 138 5.18 -5.37 34.06
CA ASP A 138 4.86 -4.86 35.40
C ASP A 138 5.97 -5.13 36.44
N LYS A 139 6.95 -5.99 36.11
CA LYS A 139 8.11 -6.33 36.93
C LYS A 139 9.39 -5.64 36.43
N GLY A 140 9.28 -4.71 35.49
CA GLY A 140 10.41 -3.98 34.91
C GLY A 140 11.28 -4.81 33.97
N LYS A 141 10.83 -5.99 33.52
CA LYS A 141 11.58 -6.81 32.55
C LYS A 141 11.20 -6.44 31.12
N PRO A 142 12.12 -6.56 30.15
CA PRO A 142 11.79 -6.40 28.74
C PRO A 142 10.67 -7.36 28.28
N SER A 143 9.73 -6.80 27.52
CA SER A 143 8.63 -7.51 26.88
C SER A 143 8.40 -6.89 25.50
N GLY A 144 8.72 -7.62 24.44
CA GLY A 144 8.69 -7.06 23.10
C GLY A 144 9.16 -8.06 22.06
N GLY A 145 9.34 -7.56 20.85
CA GLY A 145 9.88 -8.36 19.78
C GLY A 145 9.78 -7.71 18.42
N VAL A 146 10.39 -8.38 17.46
CA VAL A 146 10.34 -8.08 16.04
C VAL A 146 9.93 -9.36 15.32
N HIS A 147 9.03 -9.25 14.36
CA HIS A 147 8.52 -10.38 13.61
C HIS A 147 8.38 -10.01 12.15
N LEU A 148 9.20 -10.62 11.31
CA LEU A 148 9.08 -10.56 9.85
C LEU A 148 8.52 -11.89 9.37
N SER A 149 7.29 -11.89 8.84
CA SER A 149 6.63 -13.08 8.29
C SER A 149 6.44 -13.02 6.79
N MET A 150 6.35 -14.21 6.19
CA MET A 150 5.91 -14.41 4.82
C MET A 150 4.79 -15.45 4.81
N ASP A 151 3.66 -15.06 4.23
CA ASP A 151 2.48 -15.91 4.15
C ASP A 151 2.39 -16.57 2.78
N ARG A 152 1.75 -17.73 2.71
CA ARG A 152 1.40 -18.32 1.40
C ARG A 152 0.17 -17.62 0.81
N PHE A 153 0.07 -17.66 -0.51
CA PHE A 153 -1.17 -17.25 -1.19
C PHE A 153 -2.38 -18.09 -0.71
N GLY A 154 -3.45 -17.41 -0.29
CA GLY A 154 -4.68 -18.04 0.21
C GLY A 154 -4.52 -18.77 1.55
N GLY A 155 -3.50 -18.42 2.34
CA GLY A 155 -3.23 -19.02 3.64
C GLY A 155 -2.52 -18.05 4.57
N ASP A 156 -1.80 -18.62 5.53
CA ASP A 156 -1.11 -17.88 6.59
C ASP A 156 0.41 -18.14 6.50
N GLN A 157 1.13 -17.70 7.52
CA GLN A 157 2.58 -17.70 7.64
C GLN A 157 3.24 -19.06 7.38
N GLN A 158 4.20 -19.06 6.47
CA GLN A 158 5.08 -20.19 6.13
C GLN A 158 6.52 -19.98 6.54
N LEU A 159 6.97 -18.73 6.66
CA LEU A 159 8.31 -18.41 7.13
C LEU A 159 8.25 -17.21 8.07
N ALA A 160 9.09 -17.23 9.11
CA ALA A 160 9.34 -16.06 9.91
C ALA A 160 10.81 -15.92 10.28
N VAL A 161 11.27 -14.68 10.40
CA VAL A 161 12.48 -14.29 11.13
C VAL A 161 12.03 -13.42 12.29
N HIS A 162 12.38 -13.81 13.51
CA HIS A 162 11.82 -13.18 14.69
C HIS A 162 12.79 -13.09 15.86
N HIS A 163 12.51 -12.14 16.73
CA HIS A 163 13.07 -11.98 18.05
C HIS A 163 11.92 -11.69 19.01
N TYR A 164 11.81 -12.43 20.10
CA TYR A 164 10.76 -12.26 21.11
C TYR A 164 11.36 -12.26 22.50
N GLU A 165 10.88 -11.35 23.34
CA GLU A 165 11.20 -11.27 24.76
C GLU A 165 9.92 -11.27 25.58
N SER A 166 9.86 -12.13 26.59
CA SER A 166 8.77 -12.15 27.55
C SER A 166 9.18 -12.86 28.82
N ASN A 167 8.77 -12.32 29.98
CA ASN A 167 9.02 -12.90 31.30
C ASN A 167 10.52 -13.12 31.63
N GLY A 168 11.42 -12.41 30.96
CA GLY A 168 12.87 -12.57 31.09
C GLY A 168 13.46 -13.73 30.28
N HIS A 169 12.69 -14.32 29.37
CA HIS A 169 13.19 -15.26 28.37
C HIS A 169 13.20 -14.59 27.00
N MET A 170 14.14 -15.02 26.15
CA MET A 170 14.19 -14.60 24.76
C MET A 170 14.22 -15.78 23.81
N GLU A 171 13.59 -15.63 22.65
CA GLU A 171 13.74 -16.52 21.50
C GLU A 171 14.15 -15.67 20.30
N THR A 172 15.10 -16.13 19.50
CA THR A 172 15.53 -15.40 18.30
C THR A 172 15.90 -16.39 17.24
N GLY A 173 15.33 -16.28 16.05
CA GLY A 173 15.65 -17.24 15.00
C GLY A 173 14.84 -17.10 13.74
N LEU A 174 15.00 -18.10 12.90
CA LEU A 174 14.22 -18.35 11.70
C LEU A 174 13.37 -19.60 11.94
N SER A 175 12.09 -19.51 11.61
CA SER A 175 11.18 -20.66 11.61
C SER A 175 10.55 -20.85 10.24
N VAL A 176 10.40 -22.11 9.83
CA VAL A 176 9.57 -22.51 8.69
C VAL A 176 8.39 -23.29 9.23
N TYR A 177 7.22 -22.93 8.74
CA TYR A 177 5.95 -23.50 9.14
C TYR A 177 5.29 -24.22 7.97
N ASP A 178 4.36 -25.11 8.31
CA ASP A 178 3.41 -25.66 7.37
C ASP A 178 1.99 -25.46 7.91
N ARG A 179 1.09 -25.07 7.02
CA ARG A 179 -0.32 -24.83 7.28
C ARG A 179 -1.12 -25.00 5.98
N GLY A 180 -2.33 -25.52 6.14
CA GLY A 180 -3.31 -25.62 5.07
C GLY A 180 -3.77 -24.27 4.53
N LEU A 181 -4.57 -24.31 3.46
CA LEU A 181 -5.20 -23.13 2.90
C LEU A 181 -6.34 -22.65 3.80
N HIS A 182 -6.50 -21.34 3.94
CA HIS A 182 -7.51 -20.75 4.81
C HIS A 182 -8.92 -21.23 4.48
N LYS A 183 -9.27 -21.26 3.18
CA LYS A 183 -10.55 -21.79 2.69
C LYS A 183 -10.86 -23.23 3.10
N ALA A 184 -9.84 -24.06 3.36
CA ALA A 184 -10.03 -25.44 3.77
C ALA A 184 -10.46 -25.57 5.24
N TYR A 185 -10.04 -24.64 6.10
CA TYR A 185 -10.24 -24.75 7.54
C TYR A 185 -11.10 -23.65 8.18
N ASP A 186 -11.36 -22.51 7.52
CA ASP A 186 -12.04 -21.35 8.13
C ASP A 186 -13.42 -21.70 8.70
N ALA A 187 -14.26 -22.38 7.92
CA ALA A 187 -15.59 -22.80 8.39
C ALA A 187 -15.52 -23.72 9.62
N LEU A 188 -14.56 -24.65 9.64
CA LEU A 188 -14.31 -25.53 10.78
C LEU A 188 -13.80 -24.76 11.99
N TYR A 189 -12.97 -23.74 11.76
CA TYR A 189 -12.46 -22.87 12.83
C TYR A 189 -13.59 -22.07 13.49
N GLN A 190 -14.52 -21.50 12.72
CA GLN A 190 -15.67 -20.79 13.29
C GLN A 190 -16.56 -21.73 14.12
N GLN A 191 -16.88 -22.92 13.60
CA GLN A 191 -17.64 -23.93 14.34
C GLN A 191 -16.92 -24.33 15.64
N TYR A 192 -15.62 -24.62 15.57
CA TYR A 192 -14.79 -24.96 16.73
C TYR A 192 -14.79 -23.85 17.79
N LYS A 193 -14.63 -22.59 17.35
CA LYS A 193 -14.57 -21.42 18.22
C LYS A 193 -15.88 -21.27 19.01
N ASP A 194 -17.01 -21.37 18.32
CA ASP A 194 -18.35 -21.12 18.87
C ASP A 194 -18.92 -22.33 19.66
N ALA A 195 -18.38 -23.53 19.46
CA ALA A 195 -18.83 -24.73 20.17
C ALA A 195 -18.58 -24.64 21.70
N PRO A 196 -19.51 -25.13 22.53
CA PRO A 196 -19.31 -25.23 23.98
C PRO A 196 -18.24 -26.27 24.32
N ALA A 197 -17.65 -26.17 25.51
CA ALA A 197 -16.68 -27.17 25.96
C ALA A 197 -17.32 -28.57 26.02
N GLY A 198 -16.69 -29.56 25.38
CA GLY A 198 -17.21 -30.93 25.37
C GLY A 198 -16.65 -31.77 24.21
N PRO A 199 -17.15 -33.01 24.04
CA PRO A 199 -16.69 -33.94 23.01
C PRO A 199 -16.86 -33.38 21.58
N GLU A 200 -17.91 -32.61 21.33
CA GLU A 200 -18.16 -31.98 20.03
C GLU A 200 -17.07 -30.96 19.67
N LYS A 201 -16.69 -30.08 20.60
CA LYS A 201 -15.60 -29.12 20.38
C LYS A 201 -14.27 -29.83 20.13
N GLN A 202 -14.03 -30.96 20.79
CA GLN A 202 -12.84 -31.79 20.53
C GLN A 202 -12.87 -32.41 19.13
N ALA A 203 -14.01 -32.94 18.69
CA ALA A 203 -14.18 -33.46 17.34
C ALA A 203 -14.02 -32.37 16.27
N LEU A 204 -14.57 -31.17 16.49
CA LEU A 204 -14.39 -30.01 15.61
C LEU A 204 -12.93 -29.56 15.54
N ARG A 205 -12.23 -29.53 16.68
CA ARG A 205 -10.80 -29.25 16.73
C ARG A 205 -9.99 -30.27 15.91
N GLN A 206 -10.36 -31.54 15.99
CA GLN A 206 -9.69 -32.60 15.23
C GLN A 206 -9.93 -32.44 13.72
N LYS A 207 -11.18 -32.21 13.29
CA LYS A 207 -11.49 -31.90 11.89
C LYS A 207 -10.75 -30.65 11.39
N TRP A 208 -10.67 -29.60 12.20
CA TRP A 208 -9.92 -28.39 11.87
C TRP A 208 -8.43 -28.66 11.67
N LYS A 209 -7.81 -29.50 12.52
CA LYS A 209 -6.42 -29.94 12.34
C LYS A 209 -6.24 -30.76 11.05
N GLU A 210 -7.11 -31.71 10.79
CA GLU A 210 -7.09 -32.54 9.59
C GLU A 210 -7.24 -31.73 8.30
N ALA A 211 -8.00 -30.62 8.36
CA ALA A 211 -8.11 -29.64 7.28
C ALA A 211 -6.87 -28.73 7.14
N GLY A 212 -5.82 -28.94 7.95
CA GLY A 212 -4.60 -28.14 7.94
C GLY A 212 -4.71 -26.81 8.68
N GLY A 213 -5.67 -26.68 9.60
CA GLY A 213 -5.92 -25.43 10.33
C GLY A 213 -4.84 -25.08 11.36
N GLU A 214 -4.18 -26.08 11.93
CA GLU A 214 -3.08 -25.91 12.88
C GLU A 214 -1.78 -25.60 12.13
N GLN A 215 -1.10 -24.53 12.55
CA GLN A 215 0.23 -24.22 12.06
C GLN A 215 1.23 -25.15 12.75
N THR A 216 2.03 -25.87 11.95
CA THR A 216 3.07 -26.77 12.44
C THR A 216 4.43 -26.19 12.13
N GLN A 217 5.34 -26.14 13.10
CA GLN A 217 6.71 -25.72 12.84
C GLN A 217 7.50 -26.90 12.25
N ARG A 218 8.08 -26.73 11.06
CA ARG A 218 8.87 -27.74 10.34
C ARG A 218 10.36 -27.57 10.58
N LEU A 219 10.82 -26.32 10.71
CA LEU A 219 12.20 -25.93 11.00
C LEU A 219 12.22 -24.82 12.04
N PHE A 220 13.20 -24.87 12.93
CA PHE A 220 13.68 -23.73 13.70
C PHE A 220 15.20 -23.68 13.64
N VAL A 221 15.78 -22.49 13.49
CA VAL A 221 17.21 -22.23 13.66
C VAL A 221 17.38 -20.94 14.47
N GLY A 222 18.01 -21.02 15.64
CA GLY A 222 18.21 -19.84 16.46
C GLY A 222 18.48 -20.12 17.94
N ARG A 223 18.35 -19.09 18.77
CA ARG A 223 18.39 -19.19 20.23
C ARG A 223 17.00 -19.48 20.77
N THR A 224 16.89 -20.57 21.53
CA THR A 224 15.67 -21.00 22.20
C THR A 224 15.42 -20.22 23.49
N ARG A 225 14.20 -20.31 24.03
CA ARG A 225 13.85 -19.75 25.36
C ARG A 225 14.64 -20.35 26.52
N GLY A 226 15.22 -21.54 26.32
CA GLY A 226 16.11 -22.21 27.28
C GLY A 226 17.58 -21.84 27.10
N ASP A 227 17.86 -20.75 26.38
CA ASP A 227 19.20 -20.21 26.11
C ASP A 227 20.13 -21.09 25.26
N SER A 228 19.68 -22.26 24.81
CA SER A 228 20.41 -23.08 23.85
C SER A 228 20.35 -22.49 22.44
N SER A 229 21.46 -22.58 21.72
CA SER A 229 21.46 -22.48 20.24
C SER A 229 20.93 -23.79 19.68
N ALA A 230 20.01 -23.74 18.72
CA ALA A 230 19.36 -24.93 18.19
C ALA A 230 19.06 -24.84 16.69
N LEU A 231 19.17 -25.99 16.02
CA LEU A 231 18.49 -26.33 14.78
C LEU A 231 17.55 -27.50 15.07
N ILE A 232 16.27 -27.34 14.79
CA ILE A 232 15.23 -28.33 15.06
C ILE A 232 14.49 -28.62 13.76
N LEU A 233 14.48 -29.89 13.35
CA LEU A 233 13.67 -30.39 12.25
C LEU A 233 12.55 -31.26 12.81
N ALA A 234 11.31 -30.95 12.43
CA ALA A 234 10.14 -31.71 12.83
C ALA A 234 9.62 -32.62 11.71
N ASP A 235 8.61 -33.44 12.00
CA ASP A 235 7.77 -34.12 11.02
C ASP A 235 6.53 -33.30 10.62
N ALA A 236 5.70 -33.83 9.73
CA ALA A 236 4.49 -33.13 9.24
C ALA A 236 3.47 -32.81 10.34
N ALA A 237 3.56 -33.46 11.51
CA ALA A 237 2.73 -33.17 12.67
C ALA A 237 3.41 -32.16 13.64
N GLY A 238 4.55 -31.58 13.26
CA GLY A 238 5.33 -30.66 14.09
C GLY A 238 6.12 -31.34 15.21
N ARG A 239 6.25 -32.68 15.21
CA ARG A 239 7.02 -33.41 16.23
C ARG A 239 8.50 -33.40 15.86
N PRO A 240 9.41 -32.92 16.73
CA PRO A 240 10.85 -32.97 16.47
C PRO A 240 11.35 -34.38 16.11
N ARG A 241 12.20 -34.47 15.09
CA ARG A 241 12.86 -35.70 14.63
C ARG A 241 14.38 -35.60 14.65
N ILE A 242 14.90 -34.38 14.48
CA ILE A 242 16.32 -34.10 14.55
C ILE A 242 16.50 -32.79 15.33
N MET A 243 17.36 -32.81 16.34
CA MET A 243 17.73 -31.63 17.12
C MET A 243 19.25 -31.54 17.17
N MET A 244 19.80 -30.47 16.63
CA MET A 244 21.20 -30.09 16.81
C MET A 244 21.25 -28.89 17.75
N THR A 245 21.84 -29.03 18.92
CA THR A 245 21.82 -28.01 19.98
C THR A 245 23.19 -27.77 20.55
N VAL A 246 23.42 -26.55 21.05
CA VAL A 246 24.50 -26.23 21.98
C VAL A 246 23.85 -25.65 23.23
N SER A 247 24.07 -26.29 24.39
CA SER A 247 23.51 -25.87 25.66
C SER A 247 24.08 -24.49 26.10
N PRO A 248 23.49 -23.85 27.12
CA PRO A 248 24.09 -22.65 27.73
C PRO A 248 25.48 -22.90 28.34
N SER A 249 25.77 -24.13 28.76
CA SER A 249 27.10 -24.55 29.24
C SER A 249 28.10 -24.85 28.10
N GLY A 250 27.66 -24.76 26.84
CA GLY A 250 28.50 -25.02 25.66
C GLY A 250 28.54 -26.49 25.23
N GLU A 251 27.70 -27.35 25.79
CA GLU A 251 27.66 -28.78 25.44
C GLU A 251 26.93 -28.99 24.10
N PRO A 252 27.61 -29.54 23.08
CA PRO A 252 26.98 -29.85 21.81
C PRO A 252 26.18 -31.15 21.89
N SER A 253 25.07 -31.22 21.17
CA SER A 253 24.28 -32.44 20.99
C SER A 253 23.64 -32.48 19.60
N LEU A 254 23.59 -33.64 18.99
CA LEU A 254 22.80 -33.97 17.82
C LEU A 254 21.98 -35.22 18.14
N ALA A 255 20.68 -35.05 18.35
CA ALA A 255 19.73 -36.10 18.72
C ALA A 255 18.76 -36.40 17.57
N PHE A 256 18.54 -37.70 17.33
CA PHE A 256 17.52 -38.25 16.44
C PHE A 256 16.41 -38.87 17.29
N MET A 257 15.15 -38.62 16.94
CA MET A 257 13.99 -39.04 17.73
C MET A 257 12.98 -39.85 16.92
N ASP A 258 12.41 -40.88 17.55
CA ASP A 258 11.32 -41.70 17.01
C ASP A 258 9.98 -40.96 17.01
N ASP A 259 8.93 -41.62 16.53
CA ASP A 259 7.60 -41.03 16.37
C ASP A 259 6.93 -40.58 17.68
N LYS A 260 7.37 -41.14 18.82
CA LYS A 260 6.94 -40.86 20.19
C LYS A 260 7.82 -39.83 20.90
N GLY A 261 8.92 -39.41 20.28
CA GLY A 261 9.88 -38.44 20.84
C GLY A 261 11.00 -39.07 21.66
N ASN A 262 11.16 -40.40 21.64
CA ASN A 262 12.29 -41.05 22.28
C ASN A 262 13.55 -40.86 21.43
N VAL A 263 14.68 -40.55 22.08
CA VAL A 263 15.97 -40.45 21.39
C VAL A 263 16.42 -41.83 20.93
N THR A 264 16.54 -42.03 19.61
CA THR A 264 17.03 -43.27 19.01
C THR A 264 18.54 -43.25 18.82
N GLN A 265 19.13 -42.06 18.68
CA GLN A 265 20.57 -41.86 18.54
C GLN A 265 20.95 -40.45 18.99
N GLN A 266 22.11 -40.31 19.63
CA GLN A 266 22.66 -39.02 20.04
C GLN A 266 24.18 -38.96 19.80
N LEU A 267 24.66 -37.79 19.37
CA LEU A 267 26.07 -37.46 19.23
C LEU A 267 26.40 -36.18 20.01
N PRO A 268 27.50 -36.13 20.81
CA PRO A 268 28.28 -37.29 21.23
C PRO A 268 27.41 -38.29 22.00
N GLN A 269 27.79 -39.56 22.01
CA GLN A 269 27.09 -40.56 22.82
C GLN A 269 27.17 -40.17 24.30
N VAL A 270 26.06 -40.30 25.02
CA VAL A 270 26.05 -40.10 26.46
C VAL A 270 26.84 -41.25 27.08
N ALA A 271 27.95 -40.93 27.75
CA ALA A 271 28.81 -41.92 28.38
C ALA A 271 27.98 -42.79 29.34
N GLY A 272 27.90 -44.10 29.07
CA GLY A 272 27.21 -45.09 29.92
C GLY A 272 25.95 -45.72 29.33
N THR A 273 25.54 -45.39 28.10
CA THR A 273 24.49 -46.13 27.38
C THR A 273 25.10 -46.93 26.23
N THR A 274 25.53 -48.15 26.53
CA THR A 274 25.84 -49.16 25.51
C THR A 274 24.51 -49.79 25.05
N PRO A 275 24.30 -50.03 23.75
CA PRO A 275 23.09 -50.68 23.25
C PRO A 275 22.87 -52.08 23.84
#